data_AF-A0A951LFM3-F1
#
_entry.id   AF-A0A951LFM3-F1
#
_cell.length_a   1.000
_cell.length_b   1.000
_cell.length_c   1.000
_cell.angle_alpha   90.00
_cell.angle_beta   90.00
_cell.angle_gamma   90.00
#
_symmetry.space_group_name_H-M   'P 1'
#
loop_
_entity.id
_entity.type
_entity.pdbx_description
1 polymer ?
#
loop_
_entity_poly.entity_id
_entity_poly.type
_entity_poly.pdbx_seq_one_letter_code
_entity_poly.pdbx_strand_id
1 'polypeptide(L)'
;MTVVYFVFSIVTSPVLYQKVLDRLDLSMDDDNTEAPRPQDPHLESVRLAHSAVFTWISGCMGFHAASEIPEDIIQTASLSGEGSTASSDDVSLKQGQRDRFFHAESALIITSKAISQQRLSLRTKADLAYRFWEVTSIVSIGLGMLTTIIVSLSTTVFGRAEGPLGLTLRVLAVVFPALGTAVAATIAFYGPQAEFSQASRSLASLTQLHEQMATGVYDLKCIESDGDEAAKDAAKHADDWAKRYVDILTVAAPSATSGPGGVAQTGQQTGGNSGGQSPEPVPPSRGPPK
;
A
#
# COMPACT_ATOMS: atom_id res chain seq x y z
N MET A 1 26.99 13.15 -29.17
CA MET A 1 25.67 12.53 -29.41
C MET A 1 25.44 11.24 -28.62
N THR A 2 26.46 10.39 -28.45
CA THR A 2 26.35 9.10 -27.72
C THR A 2 25.90 9.22 -26.26
N VAL A 3 26.35 10.26 -25.54
CA VAL A 3 25.96 10.49 -24.13
C VAL A 3 24.48 10.85 -23.99
N VAL A 4 23.94 11.65 -24.90
CA VAL A 4 22.52 12.04 -24.89
C VAL A 4 21.64 10.82 -25.17
N TYR A 5 22.03 9.97 -26.14
CA TYR A 5 21.36 8.69 -26.40
C TYR A 5 21.42 7.73 -25.22
N PHE A 6 22.53 7.71 -24.47
CA PHE A 6 22.69 6.84 -23.31
C PHE A 6 21.79 7.27 -22.15
N VAL A 7 21.74 8.57 -21.84
CA VAL A 7 20.85 9.11 -20.79
C VAL A 7 19.38 8.93 -21.19
N PHE A 8 19.02 9.18 -22.46
CA PHE A 8 17.65 8.98 -22.92
C PHE A 8 17.24 7.51 -22.88
N SER A 9 18.11 6.59 -23.34
CA SER A 9 17.84 5.14 -23.30
C SER A 9 17.72 4.58 -21.89
N ILE A 10 18.41 5.14 -20.89
CA ILE A 10 18.25 4.74 -19.48
C ILE A 10 16.89 5.17 -18.94
N VAL A 11 16.41 6.34 -19.32
CA VAL A 11 15.15 6.90 -18.81
C VAL A 11 13.92 6.28 -19.48
N THR A 12 14.00 5.91 -20.77
CA THR A 12 12.82 5.43 -21.52
C THR A 12 12.66 3.91 -21.55
N SER A 13 13.68 3.14 -21.21
CA SER A 13 13.59 1.68 -21.24
C SER A 13 13.54 1.11 -19.82
N PRO A 14 12.41 0.53 -19.39
CA PRO A 14 12.28 -0.06 -18.05
C PRO A 14 13.31 -1.18 -17.81
N VAL A 15 13.76 -1.85 -18.89
CA VAL A 15 14.79 -2.90 -18.84
C VAL A 15 16.19 -2.32 -18.57
N LEU A 16 16.51 -1.16 -19.15
CA LEU A 16 17.80 -0.49 -18.90
C LEU A 16 17.81 0.19 -17.53
N TYR A 17 16.68 0.71 -17.08
CA TYR A 17 16.52 1.23 -15.73
C TYR A 17 16.80 0.15 -14.69
N GLN A 18 16.23 -1.05 -14.84
CA GLN A 18 16.57 -2.18 -13.97
C GLN A 18 18.05 -2.53 -14.05
N LYS A 19 18.65 -2.67 -15.25
CA LYS A 19 20.09 -2.96 -15.36
C LYS A 19 21.00 -1.89 -14.75
N VAL A 20 20.58 -0.63 -14.76
CA VAL A 20 21.32 0.47 -14.13
C VAL A 20 21.17 0.43 -12.62
N LEU A 21 19.96 0.15 -12.10
CA LEU A 21 19.77 -0.13 -10.69
C LEU A 21 20.63 -1.32 -10.26
N ASP A 22 20.67 -2.39 -11.07
CA ASP A 22 21.49 -3.56 -10.78
C ASP A 22 22.98 -3.26 -10.74
N ARG A 23 23.46 -2.43 -11.67
CA ARG A 23 24.85 -1.98 -11.67
C ARG A 23 25.21 -1.01 -10.56
N LEU A 24 24.22 -0.28 -10.03
CA LEU A 24 24.40 0.62 -8.90
C LEU A 24 24.31 -0.11 -7.56
N ASP A 25 24.23 -1.45 -7.56
CA ASP A 25 23.99 -2.27 -6.37
C ASP A 25 22.67 -1.89 -5.65
N LEU A 26 21.75 -1.31 -6.41
CA LEU A 26 20.35 -1.07 -6.05
C LEU A 26 19.44 -2.15 -6.65
N SER A 27 20.02 -3.16 -7.31
CA SER A 27 19.40 -4.45 -7.60
C SER A 27 18.81 -4.96 -6.30
N MET A 28 17.51 -5.19 -6.28
CA MET A 28 17.01 -6.23 -5.40
C MET A 28 17.57 -7.51 -5.98
N ASP A 29 18.72 -7.94 -5.47
CA ASP A 29 19.17 -9.30 -5.68
C ASP A 29 18.04 -10.19 -5.17
N ASP A 30 17.30 -10.79 -6.10
CA ASP A 30 16.63 -12.08 -5.91
C ASP A 30 17.74 -13.12 -5.71
N ASP A 31 18.49 -12.96 -4.62
CA ASP A 31 19.45 -13.94 -4.16
C ASP A 31 18.63 -15.15 -3.70
N ASN A 32 18.61 -16.18 -4.54
CA ASN A 32 18.05 -17.50 -4.24
C ASN A 32 18.77 -18.19 -3.06
N THR A 33 19.76 -17.54 -2.45
CA THR A 33 20.28 -17.90 -1.14
C THR A 33 19.34 -17.32 -0.08
N GLU A 34 18.22 -18.01 0.16
CA GLU A 34 17.13 -17.60 1.05
C GLU A 34 17.57 -17.63 2.53
N ALA A 35 18.48 -16.72 2.90
CA ALA A 35 18.59 -16.28 4.26
C ALA A 35 17.18 -15.79 4.65
N PRO A 36 16.62 -16.20 5.81
CA PRO A 36 15.28 -15.83 6.21
C PRO A 36 15.17 -14.31 6.11
N ARG A 37 14.39 -13.82 5.15
CA ARG A 37 14.21 -12.39 4.93
C ARG A 37 13.81 -11.79 6.27
N PRO A 38 14.40 -10.65 6.69
CA PRO A 38 13.95 -9.98 7.90
C PRO A 38 12.43 -9.88 7.82
N GLN A 39 11.75 -10.48 8.80
CA GLN A 39 10.29 -10.55 8.82
C GLN A 39 9.76 -9.14 8.64
N ASP A 40 9.04 -8.89 7.55
CA ASP A 40 8.41 -7.58 7.36
C ASP A 40 7.35 -7.44 8.46
N PRO A 41 7.53 -6.51 9.41
CA PRO A 41 6.62 -6.37 10.55
C PRO A 41 5.19 -6.08 10.09
N HIS A 42 5.02 -5.54 8.87
CA HIS A 42 3.70 -5.31 8.31
C HIS A 42 3.03 -6.60 7.82
N LEU A 43 3.77 -7.53 7.21
CA LEU A 43 3.24 -8.84 6.83
C LEU A 43 2.77 -9.60 8.07
N GLU A 44 3.55 -9.52 9.15
CA GLU A 44 3.19 -10.12 10.42
C GLU A 44 1.87 -9.53 10.98
N SER A 45 1.70 -8.20 10.93
CA SER A 45 0.45 -7.55 11.36
C SER A 45 -0.78 -7.98 10.55
N VAL A 46 -0.63 -8.18 9.23
CA VAL A 46 -1.71 -8.65 8.36
C VAL A 46 -2.06 -10.10 8.72
N ARG A 47 -1.03 -10.94 8.89
CA ARG A 47 -1.17 -12.35 9.26
C ARG A 47 -1.84 -12.50 10.62
N LEU A 48 -1.44 -11.72 11.62
CA LEU A 48 -2.02 -11.70 12.96
C LEU A 48 -3.52 -11.39 12.91
N ALA A 49 -3.92 -10.29 12.25
CA ALA A 49 -5.31 -9.91 12.15
C ALA A 49 -6.18 -10.97 11.43
N HIS A 50 -5.67 -11.52 10.32
CA HIS A 50 -6.37 -12.60 9.62
C HIS A 50 -6.46 -13.88 10.46
N SER A 51 -5.36 -14.25 11.11
CA SER A 51 -5.29 -15.44 11.95
C SER A 51 -6.21 -15.35 13.17
N ALA A 52 -6.48 -14.15 13.69
CA ALA A 52 -7.43 -13.96 14.78
C ALA A 52 -8.86 -14.33 14.35
N VAL A 53 -9.28 -13.86 13.16
CA VAL A 53 -10.58 -14.23 12.56
C VAL A 53 -10.65 -15.74 12.34
N PHE A 54 -9.62 -16.32 11.72
CA PHE A 54 -9.57 -17.76 11.48
C PHE A 54 -9.58 -18.59 12.77
N THR A 55 -8.82 -18.17 13.78
CA THR A 55 -8.74 -18.86 15.09
C THR A 55 -10.07 -18.82 15.82
N TRP A 56 -10.81 -17.71 15.73
CA TRP A 56 -12.16 -17.64 16.29
C TRP A 56 -13.10 -18.63 15.58
N ILE A 57 -13.11 -18.64 14.23
CA ILE A 57 -13.95 -19.58 13.45
C ILE A 57 -13.59 -21.03 13.78
N SER A 58 -12.29 -21.38 13.75
CA SER A 58 -11.85 -22.76 14.01
C SER A 58 -12.16 -23.20 15.45
N GLY A 59 -12.05 -22.28 16.42
CA GLY A 59 -12.51 -22.51 17.79
C GLY A 59 -14.01 -22.80 17.87
N CYS A 60 -14.85 -22.04 17.15
CA CYS A 60 -16.29 -22.27 17.07
C CYS A 60 -16.67 -23.56 16.31
N MET A 61 -15.76 -24.11 15.50
CA MET A 61 -15.93 -25.43 14.86
C MET A 61 -15.44 -26.59 15.74
N GLY A 62 -14.84 -26.30 16.91
CA GLY A 62 -14.32 -27.31 17.84
C GLY A 62 -12.88 -27.76 17.54
N PHE A 63 -12.12 -27.00 16.76
CA PHE A 63 -10.68 -27.24 16.54
C PHE A 63 -9.87 -26.42 17.53
N HIS A 64 -9.01 -27.08 18.32
CA HIS A 64 -8.16 -26.40 19.29
C HIS A 64 -6.68 -26.36 18.88
N ALA A 65 -6.28 -27.22 17.95
CA ALA A 65 -4.93 -27.23 17.38
C ALA A 65 -4.97 -27.11 15.86
N ALA A 66 -4.01 -26.39 15.28
CA ALA A 66 -3.92 -26.18 13.84
C ALA A 66 -3.79 -27.49 13.03
N SER A 67 -3.22 -28.53 13.64
CA SER A 67 -3.09 -29.87 13.03
C SER A 67 -4.40 -30.66 12.95
N GLU A 68 -5.44 -30.25 13.67
CA GLU A 68 -6.75 -30.91 13.64
C GLU A 68 -7.64 -30.36 12.52
N ILE A 69 -7.26 -29.23 11.92
CA ILE A 69 -8.08 -28.55 10.94
C ILE A 69 -7.92 -29.24 9.58
N PRO A 70 -9.03 -29.67 8.95
CA PRO A 70 -9.03 -30.19 7.59
C PRO A 70 -8.32 -29.25 6.59
N GLU A 71 -7.60 -29.84 5.63
CA GLU A 71 -6.76 -29.07 4.69
C GLU A 71 -7.59 -28.19 3.73
N ASP A 72 -8.82 -28.59 3.40
CA ASP A 72 -9.76 -27.81 2.59
C ASP A 72 -10.19 -26.52 3.31
N ILE A 73 -10.39 -26.60 4.64
CA ILE A 73 -10.65 -25.46 5.51
C ILE A 73 -9.42 -24.54 5.57
N ILE A 74 -8.22 -25.11 5.74
CA ILE A 74 -6.96 -24.35 5.74
C ILE A 74 -6.74 -23.66 4.40
N GLN A 75 -6.98 -24.33 3.27
CA GLN A 75 -6.78 -23.77 1.93
C GLN A 75 -7.74 -22.60 1.65
N THR A 76 -8.97 -22.70 2.14
CA THR A 76 -9.94 -21.60 2.05
C THR A 76 -9.46 -20.39 2.85
N ALA A 77 -8.96 -20.66 4.07
CA ALA A 77 -8.44 -19.66 5.00
C ALA A 77 -7.04 -19.12 4.65
N SER A 78 -6.24 -19.82 3.86
CA SER A 78 -4.85 -19.42 3.66
C SER A 78 -4.77 -18.12 2.84
N LEU A 79 -3.89 -17.21 3.28
CA LEU A 79 -3.60 -15.96 2.56
C LEU A 79 -2.78 -16.23 1.29
N SER A 80 -1.82 -17.16 1.40
CA SER A 80 -1.01 -17.63 0.29
C SER A 80 -1.68 -18.86 -0.32
N GLY A 81 -1.89 -18.85 -1.63
CA GLY A 81 -2.30 -20.01 -2.41
C GLY A 81 -1.24 -21.12 -2.46
N GLU A 82 -0.31 -21.14 -1.52
CA GLU A 82 0.57 -22.27 -1.25
C GLU A 82 -0.30 -23.39 -0.71
N GLY A 83 -0.87 -24.15 -1.64
CA GLY A 83 -1.49 -25.42 -1.33
C GLY A 83 -0.42 -26.29 -0.70
N SER A 84 -0.58 -26.58 0.58
CA SER A 84 0.07 -27.74 1.17
C SER A 84 -0.37 -28.95 0.32
N THR A 85 0.59 -29.74 -0.15
CA THR A 85 0.32 -30.99 -0.86
C THR A 85 0.23 -32.14 0.13
N ALA A 86 -0.28 -31.90 1.34
CA ALA A 86 -0.40 -32.97 2.31
C ALA A 86 -1.43 -33.98 1.77
N SER A 87 -1.09 -35.26 1.90
CA SER A 87 -1.99 -36.35 1.54
C SER A 87 -3.25 -36.22 2.37
N SER A 88 -4.44 -36.23 1.73
CA SER A 88 -5.73 -36.38 2.40
C SER A 88 -5.84 -37.77 3.02
N ASP A 89 -5.07 -38.02 4.07
CA ASP A 89 -5.29 -39.14 4.96
C ASP A 89 -6.55 -38.80 5.77
N ASP A 90 -7.53 -39.71 5.78
CA ASP A 90 -8.85 -39.54 6.40
C ASP A 90 -8.75 -39.02 7.85
N VAL A 91 -8.83 -37.70 8.03
CA VAL A 91 -8.90 -37.08 9.35
C VAL A 91 -10.28 -37.37 9.92
N SER A 92 -10.36 -38.39 10.78
CA SER A 92 -11.59 -38.74 11.48
C SER A 92 -11.98 -37.63 12.45
N LEU A 93 -13.03 -36.88 12.11
CA LEU A 93 -13.55 -35.78 12.93
C LEU A 93 -14.01 -36.30 14.30
N LYS A 94 -13.62 -35.58 15.35
CA LYS A 94 -14.08 -35.87 16.72
C LYS A 94 -15.55 -35.50 16.86
N GLN A 95 -16.27 -36.20 17.73
CA GLN A 95 -17.68 -35.91 18.03
C GLN A 95 -17.82 -34.45 18.49
N GLY A 96 -18.62 -33.66 17.76
CA GLY A 96 -18.83 -32.23 18.02
C GLY A 96 -18.04 -31.30 17.10
N GLN A 97 -17.12 -31.81 16.27
CA GLN A 97 -16.47 -31.01 15.24
C GLN A 97 -17.36 -30.88 14.00
N ARG A 98 -17.34 -29.70 13.38
CA ARG A 98 -18.03 -29.41 12.12
C ARG A 98 -17.07 -29.54 10.95
N ASP A 99 -17.52 -30.14 9.85
CA ASP A 99 -16.76 -30.28 8.60
C ASP A 99 -16.91 -29.07 7.67
N ARG A 100 -17.87 -28.18 7.95
CA ARG A 100 -18.24 -27.07 7.06
C ARG A 100 -18.46 -25.77 7.83
N PHE A 101 -18.08 -24.67 7.17
CA PHE A 101 -18.41 -23.33 7.60
C PHE A 101 -19.89 -23.04 7.40
N PHE A 102 -20.47 -22.29 8.33
CA PHE A 102 -21.74 -21.61 8.11
C PHE A 102 -21.58 -20.46 7.11
N HIS A 103 -22.70 -20.00 6.52
CA HIS A 103 -22.65 -18.95 5.52
C HIS A 103 -22.06 -17.64 6.06
N ALA A 104 -22.40 -17.27 7.30
CA ALA A 104 -21.86 -16.09 7.96
C ALA A 104 -20.34 -16.21 8.25
N GLU A 105 -19.87 -17.38 8.70
CA GLU A 105 -18.43 -17.64 8.91
C GLU A 105 -17.65 -17.54 7.59
N SER A 106 -18.22 -18.08 6.52
CA SER A 106 -17.64 -17.99 5.17
C SER A 106 -17.55 -16.54 4.68
N ALA A 107 -18.59 -15.72 4.91
CA ALA A 107 -18.56 -14.30 4.57
C ALA A 107 -17.46 -13.54 5.33
N LEU A 108 -17.27 -13.84 6.62
CA LEU A 108 -16.22 -13.25 7.45
C LEU A 108 -14.82 -13.60 6.92
N ILE A 109 -14.55 -14.88 6.66
CA ILE A 109 -13.22 -15.30 6.21
C ILE A 109 -12.88 -14.75 4.82
N ILE A 110 -13.85 -14.74 3.90
CA ILE A 110 -13.68 -14.16 2.55
C ILE A 110 -13.39 -12.67 2.65
N THR A 111 -14.12 -11.93 3.50
CA THR A 111 -13.92 -10.49 3.69
C THR A 111 -12.54 -10.20 4.30
N SER A 112 -12.14 -10.94 5.33
CA SER A 112 -10.82 -10.81 5.95
C SER A 112 -9.69 -11.14 4.97
N LYS A 113 -9.86 -12.16 4.13
CA LYS A 113 -8.91 -12.52 3.06
C LYS A 113 -8.79 -11.40 2.02
N ALA A 114 -9.92 -10.85 1.55
CA ALA A 114 -9.94 -9.75 0.60
C ALA A 114 -9.21 -8.50 1.16
N ILE A 115 -9.48 -8.13 2.41
CA ILE A 115 -8.79 -7.03 3.09
C ILE A 115 -7.28 -7.29 3.16
N SER A 116 -6.89 -8.51 3.54
CA SER A 116 -5.48 -8.89 3.64
C SER A 116 -4.74 -8.79 2.31
N GLN A 117 -5.30 -9.38 1.25
CA GLN A 117 -4.74 -9.31 -0.10
C GLN A 117 -4.63 -7.86 -0.59
N GLN A 118 -5.64 -7.05 -0.33
CA GLN A 118 -5.61 -5.64 -0.70
C GLN A 118 -4.55 -4.84 0.06
N ARG A 119 -4.35 -5.11 1.36
CA ARG A 119 -3.26 -4.51 2.15
C ARG A 119 -1.89 -4.85 1.55
N LEU A 120 -1.67 -6.10 1.14
CA LEU A 120 -0.44 -6.52 0.46
C LEU A 120 -0.25 -5.79 -0.88
N SER A 121 -1.30 -5.68 -1.69
CA SER A 121 -1.24 -4.97 -2.97
C SER A 121 -0.98 -3.46 -2.81
N LEU A 122 -1.60 -2.81 -1.82
CA LEU A 122 -1.37 -1.39 -1.56
C LEU A 122 0.02 -1.12 -0.98
N ARG A 123 0.55 -2.05 -0.19
CA ARG A 123 1.91 -1.98 0.33
C ARG A 123 2.93 -1.96 -0.80
N THR A 124 2.88 -2.94 -1.70
CA THR A 124 3.82 -3.01 -2.84
C THR A 124 3.70 -1.79 -3.74
N LYS A 125 2.48 -1.29 -3.98
CA LYS A 125 2.27 -0.03 -4.70
C LYS A 125 2.87 1.18 -3.99
N ALA A 126 2.68 1.30 -2.67
CA ALA A 126 3.24 2.41 -1.89
C ALA A 126 4.77 2.38 -1.91
N ASP A 127 5.39 1.21 -1.74
CA ASP A 127 6.84 1.06 -1.74
C ASP A 127 7.45 1.41 -3.11
N LEU A 128 6.82 0.94 -4.20
CA LEU A 128 7.24 1.30 -5.56
C LEU A 128 7.10 2.80 -5.85
N ALA A 129 5.96 3.40 -5.47
CA ALA A 129 5.71 4.83 -5.65
C ALA A 129 6.70 5.68 -4.85
N TYR A 130 7.01 5.28 -3.61
CA TYR A 130 7.97 5.95 -2.75
C TYR A 130 9.38 5.91 -3.36
N ARG A 131 9.85 4.73 -3.77
CA ARG A 131 11.17 4.58 -4.41
C ARG A 131 11.27 5.38 -5.70
N PHE A 132 10.24 5.35 -6.53
CA PHE A 132 10.20 6.14 -7.75
C PHE A 132 10.26 7.65 -7.44
N TRP A 133 9.51 8.12 -6.45
CA TRP A 133 9.52 9.50 -6.01
C TRP A 133 10.89 9.93 -5.47
N GLU A 134 11.53 9.10 -4.65
CA GLU A 134 12.86 9.35 -4.08
C GLU A 134 13.93 9.47 -5.18
N VAL A 135 14.02 8.48 -6.07
CA VAL A 135 14.99 8.50 -7.17
C VAL A 135 14.76 9.70 -8.08
N THR A 136 13.51 9.98 -8.43
CA THR A 136 13.19 11.11 -9.30
C THR A 136 13.52 12.45 -8.66
N SER A 137 13.31 12.58 -7.34
CA SER A 137 13.69 13.77 -6.57
C SER A 137 15.21 13.97 -6.57
N ILE A 138 15.99 12.92 -6.31
CA ILE A 138 17.46 12.98 -6.34
C ILE A 138 17.96 13.37 -7.72
N VAL A 139 17.43 12.75 -8.78
CA VAL A 139 17.79 13.07 -10.17
C VAL A 139 17.44 14.52 -10.51
N SER A 140 16.28 15.01 -10.11
CA SER A 140 15.86 16.39 -10.34
C SER A 140 16.80 17.39 -9.66
N ILE A 141 17.19 17.14 -8.41
CA ILE A 141 18.16 17.98 -7.67
C ILE A 141 19.53 17.95 -8.36
N GLY A 142 20.01 16.76 -8.75
CA GLY A 142 21.27 16.59 -9.46
C GLY A 142 21.31 17.33 -10.80
N LEU A 143 20.23 17.24 -11.60
CA LEU A 143 20.09 17.99 -12.85
C LEU A 143 20.07 19.50 -12.62
N GLY A 144 19.38 19.97 -11.57
CA GLY A 144 19.39 21.38 -11.19
C GLY A 144 20.79 21.88 -10.86
N MET A 145 21.52 21.15 -10.01
CA MET A 145 22.89 21.49 -9.61
C MET A 145 23.86 21.47 -10.80
N LEU A 146 23.72 20.49 -11.69
CA LEU A 146 24.59 20.39 -12.86
C LEU A 146 24.30 21.48 -13.89
N THR A 147 23.03 21.83 -14.05
CA THR A 147 22.61 22.97 -14.90
C THR A 147 23.23 24.27 -14.39
N THR A 148 23.19 24.54 -13.09
CA THR A 148 23.78 25.77 -12.53
C THR A 148 25.29 25.81 -12.70
N ILE A 149 25.99 24.69 -12.52
CA ILE A 149 27.44 24.60 -12.77
C ILE A 149 27.76 24.91 -14.24
N ILE A 150 27.03 24.30 -15.19
CA ILE A 150 27.27 24.52 -16.63
C ILE A 150 26.98 25.96 -17.03
N VAL A 151 25.87 26.52 -16.53
CA VAL A 151 25.55 27.93 -16.76
C VAL A 151 26.65 28.83 -16.19
N SER A 152 27.14 28.55 -14.98
CA SER A 152 28.25 29.30 -14.38
C SER A 152 29.55 29.15 -15.16
N LEU A 153 29.86 27.98 -15.71
CA LEU A 153 31.05 27.78 -16.56
C LEU A 153 30.90 28.50 -17.91
N SER A 154 29.68 28.58 -18.45
CA SER A 154 29.41 29.26 -19.72
C SER A 154 29.67 30.77 -19.68
N THR A 155 29.58 31.39 -18.49
CA THR A 155 29.86 32.81 -18.30
C THR A 155 31.35 33.11 -18.09
N THR A 156 32.17 32.11 -17.78
CA THR A 156 33.62 32.28 -17.64
C THR A 156 34.32 32.42 -18.99
N VAL A 157 35.55 32.96 -19.00
CA VAL A 157 36.35 33.21 -20.22
C VAL A 157 36.54 31.92 -21.06
N PHE A 158 36.56 30.75 -20.40
CA PHE A 158 36.62 29.43 -21.06
C PHE A 158 35.37 29.12 -21.92
N GLY A 159 34.19 29.63 -21.56
CA GLY A 159 32.95 29.43 -22.32
C GLY A 159 32.87 30.22 -23.64
N ARG A 160 33.73 31.22 -23.83
CA ARG A 160 33.81 32.03 -25.06
C ARG A 160 34.85 31.55 -26.08
N ALA A 161 35.64 30.53 -25.75
CA ALA A 161 36.63 29.99 -26.67
C ALA A 161 35.95 29.36 -27.90
N GLU A 162 36.42 29.68 -29.11
CA GLU A 162 35.94 29.13 -30.39
C GLU A 162 36.31 27.65 -30.61
N GLY A 163 36.82 26.98 -29.58
CA GLY A 163 37.21 25.57 -29.64
C GLY A 163 36.04 24.59 -29.50
N PRO A 164 36.28 23.29 -29.76
CA PRO A 164 35.27 22.23 -29.66
C PRO A 164 34.68 22.08 -28.25
N LEU A 165 35.43 22.45 -27.21
CA LEU A 165 34.93 22.49 -25.83
C LEU A 165 33.84 23.56 -25.62
N GLY A 166 34.01 24.75 -26.22
CA GLY A 166 33.01 25.82 -26.15
C GLY A 166 31.70 25.44 -26.85
N LEU A 167 31.78 24.75 -27.99
CA LEU A 167 30.61 24.19 -28.68
C LEU A 167 29.87 23.18 -27.79
N THR A 168 30.61 22.27 -27.15
CA THR A 168 30.02 21.22 -26.29
C THR A 168 29.30 21.83 -25.09
N LEU A 169 29.91 22.82 -24.43
CA LEU A 169 29.29 23.53 -23.31
C LEU A 169 28.01 24.26 -23.72
N ARG A 170 27.98 24.90 -24.89
CA ARG A 170 26.77 25.56 -25.42
C ARG A 170 25.65 24.55 -25.69
N VAL A 171 25.96 23.40 -26.27
CA VAL A 171 24.96 22.34 -26.51
C VAL A 171 24.42 21.80 -25.19
N LEU A 172 25.28 21.51 -24.21
CA LEU A 172 24.85 21.05 -22.89
C LEU A 172 23.98 22.10 -22.18
N ALA A 173 24.31 23.39 -22.29
CA ALA A 173 23.52 24.46 -21.71
C ALA A 173 22.09 24.58 -22.27
N VAL A 174 21.82 24.04 -23.47
CA VAL A 174 20.45 23.96 -24.03
C VAL A 174 19.77 22.64 -23.66
N VAL A 175 20.51 21.53 -23.70
CA VAL A 175 19.97 20.19 -23.45
C VAL A 175 19.60 19.99 -21.97
N PHE A 176 20.40 20.49 -21.03
CA PHE A 176 20.14 20.29 -19.59
C PHE A 176 18.85 20.96 -19.10
N PRO A 177 18.56 22.24 -19.44
CA PRO A 177 17.27 22.84 -19.13
C PRO A 177 16.10 22.06 -19.73
N ALA A 178 16.21 21.59 -20.98
CA ALA A 178 15.18 20.79 -21.62
C ALA A 178 14.95 19.45 -20.89
N LEU A 179 16.02 18.76 -20.48
CA LEU A 179 15.91 17.55 -19.65
C LEU A 179 15.26 17.83 -18.30
N GLY A 180 15.60 18.96 -17.65
CA GLY A 180 14.97 19.40 -16.41
C GLY A 180 13.46 19.59 -16.58
N THR A 181 13.01 20.24 -17.66
CA THR A 181 11.57 20.38 -17.95
C THR A 181 10.89 19.05 -18.26
N ALA A 182 11.58 18.13 -18.94
CA ALA A 182 11.03 16.80 -19.22
C ALA A 182 10.84 15.98 -17.94
N VAL A 183 11.82 16.00 -17.03
CA VAL A 183 11.70 15.34 -15.71
C VAL A 183 10.60 15.99 -14.88
N ALA A 184 10.53 17.32 -14.83
CA ALA A 184 9.47 18.04 -14.14
C ALA A 184 8.08 17.70 -14.69
N ALA A 185 7.95 17.59 -16.02
CA ALA A 185 6.72 17.14 -16.66
C ALA A 185 6.37 15.71 -16.25
N THR A 186 7.31 14.76 -16.26
CA THR A 186 7.09 13.38 -15.80
C THR A 186 6.60 13.36 -14.35
N ILE A 187 7.23 14.11 -13.44
CA ILE A 187 6.79 14.20 -12.03
C ILE A 187 5.35 14.75 -11.97
N ALA A 188 5.05 15.78 -12.74
CA ALA A 188 3.72 16.40 -12.76
C ALA A 188 2.63 15.49 -13.35
N PHE A 189 2.97 14.70 -14.38
CA PHE A 189 2.03 13.78 -15.03
C PHE A 189 1.74 12.53 -14.21
N TYR A 190 2.77 11.94 -13.61
CA TYR A 190 2.61 10.70 -12.84
C TYR A 190 2.24 10.95 -11.37
N GLY A 191 2.49 12.15 -10.84
CA GLY A 191 2.10 12.52 -9.47
C GLY A 191 2.47 11.46 -8.41
N PRO A 192 3.69 10.90 -8.39
CA PRO A 192 4.01 9.74 -7.55
C PRO A 192 3.84 10.00 -6.06
N GLN A 193 3.98 11.26 -5.63
CA GLN A 193 3.68 11.67 -4.26
C GLN A 193 2.19 11.52 -3.91
N ALA A 194 1.30 11.82 -4.86
CA ALA A 194 -0.13 11.66 -4.67
C ALA A 194 -0.50 10.18 -4.60
N GLU A 195 0.04 9.35 -5.50
CA GLU A 195 -0.16 7.90 -5.48
C GLU A 195 0.33 7.27 -4.17
N PHE A 196 1.55 7.64 -3.73
CA PHE A 196 2.08 7.21 -2.43
C PHE A 196 1.15 7.62 -1.28
N SER A 197 0.80 8.90 -1.21
CA SER A 197 -0.06 9.43 -0.13
C SER A 197 -1.42 8.75 -0.09
N GLN A 198 -1.99 8.46 -1.26
CA GLN A 198 -3.27 7.77 -1.41
C GLN A 198 -3.17 6.31 -0.99
N ALA A 199 -2.15 5.59 -1.44
CA ALA A 199 -1.90 4.20 -1.06
C ALA A 199 -1.66 4.07 0.45
N SER A 200 -0.86 4.96 1.06
CA SER A 200 -0.62 4.96 2.50
C SER A 200 -1.87 5.22 3.32
N ARG A 201 -2.72 6.18 2.93
CA ARG A 201 -4.00 6.45 3.62
C ARG A 201 -4.92 5.24 3.54
N SER A 202 -5.06 4.65 2.36
CA SER A 202 -5.90 3.47 2.12
C SER A 202 -5.42 2.28 2.93
N LEU A 203 -4.10 2.05 2.95
CA LEU A 203 -3.47 1.00 3.75
C LEU A 203 -3.74 1.20 5.26
N ALA A 204 -3.64 2.42 5.75
CA ALA A 204 -3.94 2.75 7.15
C ALA A 204 -5.42 2.47 7.49
N SER A 205 -6.35 2.92 6.64
CA SER A 205 -7.78 2.66 6.83
C SER A 205 -8.12 1.17 6.79
N LEU A 206 -7.53 0.40 5.87
CA LEU A 206 -7.71 -1.05 5.82
C LEU A 206 -7.07 -1.76 7.01
N THR A 207 -5.94 -1.27 7.52
CA THR A 207 -5.31 -1.81 8.72
C THR A 207 -6.23 -1.65 9.92
N GLN A 208 -6.77 -0.44 10.12
CA GLN A 208 -7.74 -0.16 11.17
C GLN A 208 -9.02 -1.01 11.03
N LEU A 209 -9.55 -1.15 9.82
CA LEU A 209 -10.74 -2.00 9.58
C LEU A 209 -10.45 -3.47 9.92
N HIS A 210 -9.28 -3.98 9.52
CA HIS A 210 -8.92 -5.37 9.77
C HIS A 210 -8.70 -5.65 11.26
N GLU A 211 -8.11 -4.70 11.99
CA GLU A 211 -7.97 -4.77 13.45
C GLU A 211 -9.34 -4.73 14.14
N GLN A 212 -10.24 -3.83 13.73
CA GLN A 212 -11.62 -3.78 14.26
C GLN A 212 -12.38 -5.08 14.01
N MET A 213 -12.18 -5.70 12.85
CA MET A 213 -12.74 -7.00 12.54
C MET A 213 -12.15 -8.08 13.44
N ALA A 214 -10.82 -8.13 13.57
CA ALA A 214 -10.12 -9.09 14.42
C ALA A 214 -10.53 -8.99 15.90
N THR A 215 -10.78 -7.79 16.42
CA THR A 215 -11.31 -7.62 17.78
C THR A 215 -12.79 -7.94 17.86
N GLY A 216 -13.58 -7.50 16.87
CA GLY A 216 -15.04 -7.62 16.90
C GLY A 216 -15.54 -9.06 16.75
N VAL A 217 -14.79 -9.93 16.07
CA VAL A 217 -15.17 -11.36 16.00
C VAL A 217 -15.15 -12.04 17.36
N TYR A 218 -14.31 -11.62 18.31
CA TYR A 218 -14.30 -12.21 19.65
C TYR A 218 -15.53 -11.85 20.49
N ASP A 219 -16.25 -10.78 20.13
CA ASP A 219 -17.51 -10.40 20.78
C ASP A 219 -18.70 -11.20 20.23
N LEU A 220 -18.53 -11.89 19.09
CA LEU A 220 -19.55 -12.72 18.47
C LEU A 220 -19.67 -14.08 19.15
N LYS A 221 -20.91 -14.56 19.27
CA LYS A 221 -21.18 -15.93 19.73
C LYS A 221 -20.91 -16.92 18.60
N CYS A 222 -20.46 -18.12 18.97
CA CYS A 222 -20.37 -19.21 18.01
C CYS A 222 -21.75 -19.56 17.45
N ILE A 223 -21.79 -19.80 16.15
CA ILE A 223 -23.01 -20.15 15.43
C ILE A 223 -23.27 -21.64 15.65
N GLU A 224 -24.49 -21.98 16.02
CA GLU A 224 -24.94 -23.37 16.15
C GLU A 224 -25.75 -23.80 14.91
N SER A 225 -26.41 -22.85 14.26
CA SER A 225 -27.19 -23.06 13.03
C SER A 225 -27.26 -21.79 12.18
N ASP A 226 -27.25 -21.91 10.85
CA ASP A 226 -27.38 -20.75 9.92
C ASP A 226 -28.62 -19.86 10.16
N GLY A 227 -29.66 -20.38 10.83
CA GLY A 227 -30.89 -19.65 11.11
C GLY A 227 -30.94 -18.96 12.48
N ASP A 228 -29.95 -19.16 13.34
CA ASP A 228 -29.96 -18.65 14.71
C ASP A 228 -29.66 -17.13 14.77
N GLU A 229 -29.84 -16.53 15.95
CA GLU A 229 -29.57 -15.10 16.13
C GLU A 229 -28.06 -14.78 16.08
N ALA A 230 -27.18 -15.73 16.37
CA ALA A 230 -25.73 -15.54 16.28
C ALA A 230 -25.27 -15.45 14.81
N ALA A 231 -25.85 -16.26 13.93
CA ALA A 231 -25.62 -16.25 12.49
C ALA A 231 -26.07 -14.93 11.88
N LYS A 232 -27.25 -14.42 12.28
CA LYS A 232 -27.76 -13.12 11.83
C LYS A 232 -26.87 -11.97 12.29
N ASP A 233 -26.41 -12.01 13.54
CA ASP A 233 -25.52 -10.98 14.08
C ASP A 233 -24.15 -11.00 13.39
N ALA A 234 -23.54 -12.18 13.25
CA ALA A 234 -22.29 -12.35 12.52
C ALA A 234 -22.41 -11.92 11.05
N ALA A 235 -23.50 -12.25 10.36
CA ALA A 235 -23.77 -11.83 9.00
C ALA A 235 -23.91 -10.30 8.89
N LYS A 236 -24.60 -9.66 9.84
CA LYS A 236 -24.71 -8.19 9.89
C LYS A 236 -23.35 -7.53 10.07
N HIS A 237 -22.51 -8.05 10.96
CA HIS A 237 -21.13 -7.57 11.16
C HIS A 237 -20.28 -7.77 9.90
N ALA A 238 -20.39 -8.93 9.24
CA ALA A 238 -19.72 -9.20 7.98
C ALA A 238 -20.13 -8.20 6.88
N ASP A 239 -21.43 -7.94 6.73
CA ASP A 239 -21.97 -6.97 5.77
C ASP A 239 -21.49 -5.54 6.06
N ASP A 240 -21.47 -5.13 7.33
CA ASP A 240 -21.02 -3.80 7.72
C ASP A 240 -19.51 -3.61 7.47
N TRP A 241 -18.69 -4.63 7.74
CA TRP A 241 -17.27 -4.60 7.41
C TRP A 241 -17.02 -4.64 5.90
N ALA A 242 -17.80 -5.42 5.15
CA ALA A 242 -17.73 -5.47 3.70
C ALA A 242 -18.09 -4.11 3.07
N LYS A 243 -19.13 -3.43 3.57
CA LYS A 243 -19.48 -2.07 3.13
C LYS A 243 -18.34 -1.08 3.40
N ARG A 244 -17.80 -1.07 4.63
CA ARG A 244 -16.66 -0.21 4.97
C ARG A 244 -15.43 -0.49 4.11
N TYR A 245 -15.18 -1.75 3.79
CA TYR A 245 -14.12 -2.14 2.86
C TYR A 245 -14.32 -1.52 1.49
N VAL A 246 -15.53 -1.64 0.91
CA VAL A 246 -15.89 -1.02 -0.38
C VAL A 246 -15.81 0.50 -0.32
N ASP A 247 -16.25 1.14 0.78
CA ASP A 247 -16.16 2.58 0.96
C ASP A 247 -14.70 3.07 0.95
N ILE A 248 -13.82 2.36 1.67
CA ILE A 248 -12.37 2.65 1.68
C ILE A 248 -11.81 2.51 0.26
N LEU A 249 -12.17 1.46 -0.48
CA LEU A 249 -11.72 1.27 -1.86
C LEU A 249 -12.22 2.36 -2.81
N THR A 250 -13.45 2.82 -2.61
CA THR A 250 -14.07 3.85 -3.45
C THR A 250 -13.39 5.20 -3.24
N VAL A 251 -13.07 5.55 -1.99
CA VAL A 251 -12.30 6.76 -1.66
C VAL A 251 -10.83 6.62 -2.10
N ALA A 252 -10.31 5.40 -2.11
CA ALA A 252 -8.95 5.08 -2.53
C ALA A 252 -8.77 5.00 -4.06
N ALA A 253 -9.83 5.01 -4.85
CA ALA A 253 -9.72 5.02 -6.30
C ALA A 253 -9.18 6.39 -6.77
N PRO A 254 -8.12 6.45 -7.60
CA PRO A 254 -7.66 7.72 -8.15
C PRO A 254 -8.81 8.32 -8.95
N SER A 255 -9.30 9.47 -8.50
CA SER A 255 -10.28 10.26 -9.25
C SER A 255 -9.65 10.59 -10.60
N ALA A 256 -9.98 9.83 -11.64
CA ALA A 256 -9.44 9.96 -13.00
C ALA A 256 -9.78 11.32 -13.66
N THR A 257 -10.27 12.29 -12.89
CA THR A 257 -10.78 13.58 -13.32
C THR A 257 -9.72 14.68 -13.40
N SER A 258 -8.46 14.42 -13.03
CA SER A 258 -7.37 15.37 -13.25
C SER A 258 -6.86 15.27 -14.69
N GLY A 259 -7.66 15.81 -15.62
CA GLY A 259 -7.21 16.09 -16.98
C GLY A 259 -6.07 17.13 -16.98
N PRO A 260 -5.17 17.07 -17.98
CA PRO A 260 -4.03 17.98 -18.09
C PRO A 260 -4.50 19.37 -18.54
N GLY A 261 -4.97 20.17 -17.58
CA GLY A 261 -5.43 21.54 -17.84
C GLY A 261 -5.56 22.43 -16.60
N GLY A 262 -5.22 21.91 -15.41
CA GLY A 262 -5.24 22.68 -14.17
C GLY A 262 -4.06 23.64 -14.10
N VAL A 263 -4.24 24.84 -14.64
CA VAL A 263 -3.47 26.04 -14.30
C VAL A 263 -3.29 26.08 -12.78
N ALA A 264 -2.07 26.33 -12.32
CA ALA A 264 -1.74 26.47 -10.90
C ALA A 264 -2.65 27.53 -10.26
N GLN A 265 -3.77 27.10 -9.67
CA GLN A 265 -4.64 27.97 -8.90
C GLN A 265 -4.08 28.01 -7.49
N THR A 266 -3.06 28.83 -7.34
CA THR A 266 -2.58 29.32 -6.06
C THR A 266 -3.73 30.08 -5.40
N GLY A 267 -4.36 29.43 -4.41
CA GLY A 267 -5.22 30.06 -3.42
C GLY A 267 -6.69 30.21 -3.80
N GLN A 268 -7.54 29.30 -3.31
CA GLN A 268 -8.87 29.70 -2.83
C GLN A 268 -9.46 28.65 -1.85
N GLN A 269 -9.25 28.92 -0.56
CA GLN A 269 -10.30 28.92 0.47
C GLN A 269 -11.29 27.73 0.46
N THR A 270 -10.92 26.62 1.10
CA THR A 270 -11.91 25.66 1.59
C THR A 270 -12.50 26.20 2.88
N GLY A 271 -13.63 26.90 2.72
CA GLY A 271 -14.53 27.29 3.80
C GLY A 271 -15.06 26.06 4.55
N GLY A 272 -15.27 26.26 5.84
CA GLY A 272 -15.62 25.24 6.81
C GLY A 272 -16.88 24.44 6.48
N ASN A 273 -16.78 23.14 6.76
CA ASN A 273 -17.91 22.39 7.31
C ASN A 273 -17.45 21.66 8.57
N SER A 274 -16.95 22.43 9.53
CA SER A 274 -16.85 22.00 10.92
C SER A 274 -18.23 22.15 11.56
N GLY A 275 -19.06 21.12 11.42
CA GLY A 275 -20.20 20.89 12.29
C GLY A 275 -19.67 20.59 13.70
N GLY A 276 -19.22 21.64 14.39
CA GLY A 276 -18.87 21.62 15.79
C GLY A 276 -20.15 21.51 16.61
N GLN A 277 -20.47 20.29 17.04
CA GLN A 277 -21.18 20.14 18.31
C GLN A 277 -20.29 20.75 19.39
N SER A 278 -20.70 21.93 19.85
CA SER A 278 -20.13 22.56 21.04
C SER A 278 -20.31 21.60 22.22
N PRO A 279 -19.25 21.22 22.94
CA PRO A 279 -19.41 20.50 24.20
C PRO A 279 -20.20 21.40 25.16
N GLU A 280 -21.25 20.82 25.73
CA GLU A 280 -22.05 21.42 26.78
C GLU A 280 -21.14 21.81 27.97
N PRO A 281 -21.31 23.01 28.56
CA PRO A 281 -20.48 23.44 29.68
C PRO A 281 -20.73 22.52 30.89
N VAL A 282 -19.67 21.85 31.36
CA VAL A 282 -19.69 21.08 32.61
C VAL A 282 -19.96 22.06 33.78
N PRO A 283 -21.03 21.86 34.58
CA PRO A 283 -21.30 22.71 35.73
C PRO A 283 -20.23 22.52 36.82
N PRO A 284 -19.90 23.57 37.59
CA PRO A 284 -18.85 23.53 38.60
C PRO A 284 -19.19 22.55 39.73
N SER A 285 -18.23 21.65 39.99
CA SER A 285 -18.25 20.69 41.10
C SER A 285 -18.34 21.42 42.44
N ARG A 286 -19.40 21.15 43.20
CA ARG A 286 -19.55 21.59 44.60
C ARG A 286 -18.46 20.93 45.44
N GLY A 287 -17.61 21.74 46.06
CA GLY A 287 -16.63 21.29 47.05
C GLY A 287 -17.27 20.61 48.28
N PRO A 288 -16.49 19.83 49.04
CA PRO A 288 -16.99 19.03 50.16
C PRO A 288 -17.41 19.92 51.36
N PRO A 289 -18.43 19.50 52.13
CA PRO A 289 -18.83 20.19 53.35
C PRO A 289 -17.76 20.01 54.45
N LYS A 290 -17.60 21.08 55.25
CA LYS A 290 -16.83 21.08 56.50
C LYS A 290 -17.62 20.38 57.61
#